data_AF-T0HJ09-F1
#
_entry.id   AF-T0HJ09-F1
#
_cell.length_a   1.000
_cell.length_b   1.000
_cell.length_c   1.000
_cell.angle_alpha   90.00
_cell.angle_beta   90.00
_cell.angle_gamma   90.00
#
_symmetry.space_group_name_H-M   'P 1'
#
loop_
_entity.id
_entity.type
_entity.pdbx_description
1 polymer ?
#
loop_
_entity_poly.entity_id
_entity_poly.type
_entity_poly.pdbx_seq_one_letter_code
_entity_poly.pdbx_strand_id
1 'polypeptide(L)'
;MPPEKDWRASPDEAGDDALQYTDIAIGYLGRNARYRSDYRRALGRVKRGVISADDATAALVDRWGISYHAAPGAAFDRKLAVARPDLSPASIILAPAVAGIGAGPLDMAALGDIRARIRMGDVLHVILADPDGDEHLCVCGSCHRPMALMVPIEPAPFARLASAERLCRRLSGMAAGPPALRPPPFRREHLLTLLQVLDGNQAGASQRELAASLIHPKVRRYTNAEWIESKERKRIRRWLKEAVELRDGGYLRLLRGG
;
A
#
# COMPACT_ATOMS: atom_id res chain seq x y z
N MET A 1 -9.20 -10.16 9.06
CA MET A 1 -8.61 -8.88 9.53
C MET A 1 -7.12 -9.10 9.58
N PRO A 2 -6.24 -8.07 9.57
CA PRO A 2 -4.88 -8.33 10.03
C PRO A 2 -4.98 -8.99 11.42
N PRO A 3 -4.24 -10.08 11.68
CA PRO A 3 -4.31 -10.78 12.96
C PRO A 3 -4.07 -9.77 14.10
N GLU A 4 -4.71 -9.99 15.25
CA GLU A 4 -4.38 -9.24 16.47
C GLU A 4 -2.92 -9.54 16.82
N LYS A 5 -2.02 -8.71 16.31
CA LYS A 5 -0.59 -8.76 16.62
C LYS A 5 -0.38 -7.91 17.87
N ASP A 6 0.45 -8.38 18.80
CA ASP A 6 0.86 -7.53 19.92
C ASP A 6 1.49 -6.25 19.33
N TRP A 7 0.86 -5.11 19.59
CA TRP A 7 1.29 -3.82 19.06
C TRP A 7 2.68 -3.42 19.56
N ARG A 8 3.17 -4.08 20.62
CA ARG A 8 4.52 -3.92 21.17
C ARG A 8 5.58 -4.66 20.37
N ALA A 9 5.21 -5.67 19.57
CA ALA A 9 6.14 -6.38 18.72
C ALA A 9 6.66 -5.46 17.62
N SER A 10 7.95 -5.57 17.29
CA SER A 10 8.53 -4.77 16.23
C SER A 10 7.80 -5.05 14.91
N PRO A 11 7.44 -4.01 14.14
CA PRO A 11 6.82 -4.20 12.84
C PRO A 11 7.75 -4.94 11.85
N ASP A 12 9.06 -4.95 12.12
CA ASP A 12 10.10 -5.60 11.29
C ASP A 12 10.26 -7.12 11.52
N GLU A 13 9.59 -7.73 12.51
CA GLU A 13 9.66 -9.19 12.73
C GLU A 13 9.05 -10.04 11.60
N ALA A 14 8.49 -9.41 10.55
CA ALA A 14 7.94 -10.08 9.38
C ALA A 14 8.82 -9.93 8.12
N GLY A 15 10.14 -9.82 8.23
CA GLY A 15 11.08 -10.09 7.13
C GLY A 15 10.85 -9.35 5.80
N ASP A 16 10.21 -8.18 5.83
CA ASP A 16 9.79 -7.45 4.63
C ASP A 16 10.50 -6.10 4.56
N ASP A 17 11.83 -6.14 4.40
CA ASP A 17 12.70 -4.98 4.23
C ASP A 17 12.34 -4.13 2.98
N ALA A 18 11.31 -4.51 2.23
CA ALA A 18 10.86 -3.88 0.99
C ALA A 18 9.41 -3.34 1.05
N LEU A 19 8.87 -2.98 2.22
CA LEU A 19 7.55 -2.31 2.28
C LEU A 19 7.59 -0.96 1.54
N GLN A 20 6.81 -0.88 0.46
CA GLN A 20 6.60 0.34 -0.33
C GLN A 20 5.56 1.23 0.35
N TYR A 21 5.46 2.49 -0.07
CA TYR A 21 4.43 3.37 0.47
C TYR A 21 3.01 2.81 0.27
N THR A 22 2.74 2.08 -0.82
CA THR A 22 1.47 1.39 -1.08
C THR A 22 1.14 0.38 0.04
N ASP A 23 2.10 -0.47 0.41
CA ASP A 23 1.96 -1.49 1.46
C ASP A 23 1.69 -0.86 2.84
N ILE A 24 2.36 0.27 3.10
CA ILE A 24 2.17 1.04 4.33
C ILE A 24 0.80 1.73 4.33
N ALA A 25 0.39 2.34 3.21
CA ALA A 25 -0.88 3.06 3.06
C ALA A 25 -2.09 2.17 3.31
N ILE A 26 -2.12 0.98 2.70
CA ILE A 26 -3.21 0.02 2.94
C ILE A 26 -3.23 -0.43 4.41
N GLY A 27 -2.08 -0.43 5.08
CA GLY A 27 -1.96 -0.62 6.52
C GLY A 27 -2.78 0.37 7.36
N TYR A 28 -2.70 1.65 7.01
CA TYR A 28 -3.45 2.71 7.68
C TYR A 28 -4.95 2.59 7.37
N LEU A 29 -5.30 2.47 6.09
CA LEU A 29 -6.69 2.32 5.68
C LEU A 29 -7.34 1.07 6.30
N GLY A 30 -6.60 -0.04 6.41
CA GLY A 30 -7.04 -1.28 7.04
C GLY A 30 -7.44 -1.13 8.51
N ARG A 31 -7.01 -0.06 9.19
CA ARG A 31 -7.37 0.29 10.58
C ARG A 31 -8.56 1.26 10.65
N ASN A 32 -9.03 1.80 9.54
CA ASN A 32 -10.21 2.67 9.50
C ASN A 32 -11.51 1.85 9.64
N ALA A 33 -12.36 2.22 10.60
CA ALA A 33 -13.58 1.45 10.93
C ALA A 33 -14.61 1.43 9.78
N ARG A 34 -14.74 2.54 9.04
CA ARG A 34 -15.67 2.65 7.90
C ARG A 34 -15.20 1.76 6.75
N TYR A 35 -13.92 1.83 6.39
CA TYR A 35 -13.32 0.92 5.41
C TYR A 35 -13.49 -0.54 5.81
N ARG A 36 -13.18 -0.91 7.07
CA ARG A 36 -13.36 -2.29 7.56
C ARG A 36 -14.80 -2.77 7.44
N SER A 37 -15.79 -1.89 7.64
CA SER A 37 -17.21 -2.20 7.48
C SER A 37 -17.56 -2.42 6.01
N ASP A 38 -17.12 -1.52 5.13
CA ASP A 38 -17.34 -1.63 3.69
C ASP A 38 -16.68 -2.89 3.10
N TYR A 39 -15.44 -3.17 3.49
CA TYR A 39 -14.70 -4.36 3.06
C TYR A 39 -15.42 -5.65 3.49
N ARG A 40 -15.87 -5.74 4.76
CA ARG A 40 -16.63 -6.89 5.25
C ARG A 40 -17.95 -7.08 4.50
N ARG A 41 -18.65 -5.98 4.18
CA ARG A 41 -19.88 -6.03 3.39
C ARG A 41 -19.61 -6.52 1.98
N ALA A 42 -18.57 -6.00 1.33
CA ALA A 42 -18.15 -6.43 -0.01
C ALA A 42 -17.78 -7.92 -0.03
N LEU A 43 -16.90 -8.36 0.89
CA LEU A 43 -16.51 -9.76 1.02
C LEU A 43 -17.70 -10.69 1.31
N GLY A 44 -18.67 -10.24 2.12
CA GLY A 44 -19.90 -10.98 2.37
C GLY A 44 -20.74 -11.18 1.11
N ARG A 45 -20.79 -10.20 0.20
CA ARG A 45 -21.47 -10.32 -1.10
C ARG A 45 -20.73 -11.30 -2.02
N VAL A 46 -19.40 -11.25 -2.05
CA VAL A 46 -18.56 -12.19 -2.81
C VAL A 46 -18.79 -13.62 -2.33
N LYS A 47 -18.77 -13.86 -1.02
CA LYS A 47 -19.02 -15.20 -0.44
C LYS A 47 -20.41 -15.76 -0.76
N ARG A 48 -21.40 -14.90 -0.98
CA ARG A 48 -22.76 -15.28 -1.40
C ARG A 48 -22.91 -15.41 -2.93
N GLY A 49 -21.85 -15.18 -3.70
CA GLY A 49 -21.89 -15.21 -5.16
C GLY A 49 -22.66 -14.04 -5.81
N VAL A 50 -22.93 -12.97 -5.06
CA VAL A 50 -23.72 -11.82 -5.57
C VAL A 50 -22.90 -10.94 -6.52
N ILE A 51 -21.59 -10.86 -6.30
CA ILE A 51 -20.62 -10.13 -7.11
C ILE A 51 -19.32 -10.91 -7.15
N SER A 52 -18.50 -10.72 -8.18
CA SER A 52 -17.15 -11.30 -8.22
C SER A 52 -16.21 -10.62 -7.20
N ALA A 53 -15.12 -11.28 -6.82
CA ALA A 53 -14.06 -10.68 -6.00
C ALA A 53 -13.44 -9.45 -6.67
N ASP A 54 -13.35 -9.51 -8.00
CA ASP A 54 -12.79 -8.49 -8.87
C ASP A 54 -13.67 -7.23 -8.89
N ASP A 55 -14.99 -7.37 -9.08
CA ASP A 55 -15.94 -6.25 -9.00
C ASP A 55 -16.01 -5.64 -7.60
N ALA A 56 -15.95 -6.49 -6.57
CA ALA A 56 -15.90 -6.04 -5.19
C ALA A 56 -14.63 -5.23 -4.90
N THR A 57 -13.49 -5.67 -5.43
CA THR A 57 -12.21 -4.97 -5.31
C THR A 57 -12.25 -3.64 -6.05
N ALA A 58 -12.75 -3.62 -7.29
CA ALA A 58 -12.91 -2.40 -8.07
C ALA A 58 -13.74 -1.34 -7.33
N ALA A 59 -14.91 -1.72 -6.80
CA ALA A 59 -15.77 -0.80 -6.04
C ALA A 59 -15.11 -0.25 -4.76
N LEU A 60 -14.25 -1.05 -4.10
CA LEU A 60 -13.50 -0.61 -2.92
C LEU A 60 -12.36 0.35 -3.32
N VAL A 61 -11.62 0.03 -4.39
CA VAL A 61 -10.54 0.86 -4.94
C VAL A 61 -11.08 2.20 -5.44
N ASP A 62 -12.22 2.21 -6.13
CA ASP A 62 -12.86 3.44 -6.61
C ASP A 62 -13.22 4.38 -5.47
N ARG A 63 -13.75 3.82 -4.38
CA ARG A 63 -14.21 4.57 -3.21
C ARG A 63 -13.08 5.04 -2.30
N TRP A 64 -12.10 4.18 -2.05
CA TRP A 64 -11.07 4.41 -1.03
C TRP A 64 -9.68 4.73 -1.61
N GLY A 65 -9.53 4.66 -2.93
CA GLY A 65 -8.27 4.90 -3.64
C GLY A 65 -7.32 3.70 -3.65
N ILE A 66 -7.43 2.81 -2.67
CA ILE A 66 -6.65 1.57 -2.54
C ILE A 66 -7.47 0.55 -1.76
N SER A 67 -7.30 -0.75 -2.06
CA SER A 67 -7.92 -1.83 -1.31
C SER A 67 -7.11 -3.12 -1.42
N TYR A 68 -7.35 -4.05 -0.49
CA TYR A 68 -6.99 -5.46 -0.69
C TYR A 68 -7.86 -6.09 -1.76
N HIS A 69 -7.36 -7.13 -2.42
CA HIS A 69 -8.17 -8.02 -3.25
C HIS A 69 -9.23 -8.74 -2.40
N ALA A 70 -10.50 -8.59 -2.76
CA ALA A 70 -11.65 -9.09 -2.01
C ALA A 70 -11.95 -10.58 -2.29
N ALA A 71 -10.93 -11.41 -2.48
CA ALA A 71 -11.09 -12.85 -2.68
C ALA A 71 -11.34 -13.59 -1.35
N PRO A 72 -12.31 -14.54 -1.31
CA PRO A 72 -12.47 -15.41 -0.15
C PRO A 72 -11.20 -16.23 0.08
N GLY A 73 -10.62 -16.13 1.28
CA GLY A 73 -9.40 -16.85 1.63
C GLY A 73 -8.10 -16.08 1.36
N ALA A 74 -8.15 -14.96 0.65
CA ALA A 74 -7.01 -14.03 0.63
C ALA A 74 -6.85 -13.40 2.03
N ALA A 75 -5.69 -13.63 2.65
CA ALA A 75 -5.32 -12.94 3.88
C ALA A 75 -5.22 -11.41 3.62
N PHE A 76 -5.13 -10.61 4.69
CA PHE A 76 -4.86 -9.17 4.61
C PHE A 76 -3.38 -8.94 4.21
N ASP A 77 -2.95 -9.52 3.10
CA ASP A 77 -1.62 -9.38 2.55
C ASP A 77 -1.50 -8.00 1.90
N ARG A 78 -0.57 -7.21 2.43
CA ARG A 78 -0.32 -5.84 1.96
C ARG A 78 0.25 -5.82 0.55
N LYS A 79 1.01 -6.85 0.16
CA LYS A 79 1.57 -7.01 -1.19
C LYS A 79 0.51 -7.29 -2.25
N LEU A 80 -0.72 -7.61 -1.84
CA LEU A 80 -1.87 -7.79 -2.73
C LEU A 80 -2.77 -6.55 -2.81
N ALA A 81 -2.32 -5.42 -2.26
CA ALA A 81 -3.07 -4.17 -2.35
C ALA A 81 -2.97 -3.58 -3.76
N VAL A 82 -4.11 -3.13 -4.28
CA VAL A 82 -4.21 -2.44 -5.56
C VAL A 82 -4.74 -1.03 -5.34
N ALA A 83 -4.08 -0.06 -5.94
CA ALA A 83 -4.41 1.36 -5.86
C ALA A 83 -4.89 1.88 -7.21
N ARG A 84 -5.66 2.97 -7.18
CA ARG A 84 -6.02 3.67 -8.42
C ARG A 84 -4.77 4.27 -9.09
N PRO A 85 -4.60 4.14 -10.42
CA PRO A 85 -3.41 4.63 -11.12
C PRO A 85 -3.22 6.15 -11.09
N ASP A 86 -4.30 6.92 -10.91
CA ASP A 86 -4.28 8.38 -10.78
C ASP A 86 -3.83 8.84 -9.38
N LEU A 87 -3.89 7.95 -8.38
CA LEU A 87 -3.42 8.20 -7.01
C LEU A 87 -2.04 7.60 -6.74
N SER A 88 -1.63 6.60 -7.51
CA SER A 88 -0.35 5.90 -7.38
C SER A 88 0.51 6.10 -8.64
N PRO A 89 1.48 7.04 -8.63
CA PRO A 89 2.44 7.21 -9.72
C PRO A 89 3.35 6.00 -9.93
N ALA A 90 3.45 5.12 -8.94
CA ALA A 90 4.17 3.84 -9.03
C ALA A 90 3.44 2.80 -9.89
N SER A 91 2.18 3.04 -10.26
CA SER A 91 1.42 2.17 -11.16
C SER A 91 1.67 2.57 -12.61
N ILE A 92 2.09 1.61 -13.42
CA ILE A 92 2.39 1.78 -14.85
C ILE A 92 1.14 1.46 -15.65
N ILE A 93 0.78 2.33 -16.59
CA ILE A 93 -0.38 2.12 -17.45
C ILE A 93 0.11 1.63 -18.81
N LEU A 94 -0.40 0.49 -19.25
CA LEU A 94 -0.20 -0.07 -20.58
C LEU A 94 -1.53 0.02 -21.31
N ALA A 95 -1.54 0.64 -22.49
CA ALA A 95 -2.73 0.74 -23.33
C ALA A 95 -2.41 0.39 -24.78
N PRO A 96 -3.42 0.13 -25.63
CA PRO A 96 -3.19 -0.16 -27.04
C PRO A 96 -2.36 0.93 -27.71
N ALA A 97 -1.34 0.52 -28.45
CA ALA A 97 -0.43 1.43 -29.12
C ALA A 97 -1.11 2.15 -30.29
N VAL A 98 -0.66 3.38 -30.55
CA VAL A 98 -0.97 4.08 -31.80
C VAL A 98 -0.32 3.35 -32.97
N ALA A 99 -1.04 3.21 -34.09
CA ALA A 99 -0.51 2.56 -35.27
C ALA A 99 0.76 3.28 -35.79
N GLY A 100 1.73 2.51 -36.29
CA GLY A 100 2.94 3.04 -36.92
C GLY A 100 4.12 3.35 -35.99
N ILE A 101 4.00 3.19 -34.67
CA ILE A 101 5.09 3.45 -33.71
C ILE A 101 6.02 2.24 -33.48
N GLY A 102 5.81 1.13 -34.20
CA GLY A 102 6.63 -0.08 -34.06
C GLY A 102 6.39 -0.88 -32.77
N ALA A 103 5.25 -0.69 -32.10
CA ALA A 103 4.91 -1.43 -30.88
C ALA A 103 4.58 -2.91 -31.15
N GLY A 104 5.03 -3.78 -30.24
CA GLY A 104 4.68 -5.20 -30.21
C GLY A 104 3.67 -5.53 -29.11
N PRO A 105 3.13 -6.78 -29.10
CA PRO A 105 2.33 -7.27 -27.98
C PRO A 105 3.14 -7.32 -26.69
N LEU A 106 2.46 -7.25 -25.56
CA LEU A 106 3.09 -7.42 -24.25
C LEU A 106 3.26 -8.91 -23.96
N ASP A 107 4.51 -9.37 -23.93
CA ASP A 107 4.82 -10.73 -23.50
C ASP A 107 4.67 -10.86 -21.98
N MET A 108 3.57 -11.48 -21.57
CA MET A 108 3.28 -11.73 -20.15
C MET A 108 4.26 -12.72 -19.50
N ALA A 109 4.93 -13.58 -20.29
CA ALA A 109 5.93 -14.51 -19.78
C ALA A 109 7.25 -13.80 -19.47
N ALA A 110 7.60 -12.77 -20.25
CA ALA A 110 8.79 -11.94 -20.02
C ALA A 110 8.70 -11.04 -18.78
N LEU A 111 7.52 -10.90 -18.16
CA LEU A 111 7.33 -10.11 -16.94
C LEU A 111 7.90 -10.79 -15.68
N GLY A 112 8.21 -12.09 -15.74
CA GLY A 112 8.70 -12.87 -14.62
C GLY A 112 7.59 -13.24 -13.62
N ASP A 113 7.95 -13.30 -12.34
CA ASP A 113 7.05 -13.77 -11.29
C ASP A 113 5.87 -12.81 -11.06
N ILE A 114 4.66 -13.33 -11.21
CA ILE A 114 3.42 -12.58 -11.01
C ILE A 114 2.81 -12.96 -9.68
N ARG A 115 2.77 -12.01 -8.75
CA ARG A 115 2.15 -12.18 -7.44
C ARG A 115 0.64 -12.24 -7.53
N ALA A 116 0.04 -11.39 -8.36
CA ALA A 116 -1.41 -11.31 -8.49
C ALA A 116 -1.86 -10.82 -9.87
N ARG A 117 -3.06 -11.25 -10.27
CA ARG A 117 -3.82 -10.73 -11.41
C ARG A 117 -5.23 -10.43 -10.95
N ILE A 118 -5.68 -9.20 -11.14
CA ILE A 118 -6.98 -8.71 -10.65
C ILE A 118 -7.64 -7.94 -11.79
N ARG A 119 -8.81 -8.37 -12.25
CA ARG A 119 -9.57 -7.61 -13.24
C ARG A 119 -10.39 -6.54 -12.51
N MET A 120 -10.32 -5.29 -12.96
CA MET A 120 -11.16 -4.20 -12.46
C MET A 120 -11.77 -3.48 -13.66
N GLY A 121 -13.01 -3.83 -14.00
CA GLY A 121 -13.62 -3.45 -15.27
C GLY A 121 -12.81 -3.97 -16.45
N ASP A 122 -12.47 -3.09 -17.39
CA ASP A 122 -11.68 -3.43 -18.58
C ASP A 122 -10.16 -3.41 -18.35
N VAL A 123 -9.72 -3.12 -17.12
CA VAL A 123 -8.30 -3.01 -16.77
C VAL A 123 -7.86 -4.23 -15.99
N LEU A 124 -6.85 -4.94 -16.51
CA LEU A 124 -6.17 -5.99 -15.78
C LEU A 124 -5.03 -5.39 -14.94
N HIS A 125 -5.17 -5.42 -13.62
CA HIS A 125 -4.08 -5.08 -12.71
C HIS A 125 -3.21 -6.31 -12.47
N VAL A 126 -1.90 -6.13 -12.63
CA VAL A 126 -0.89 -7.18 -12.43
C VAL A 126 0.12 -6.68 -11.42
N ILE A 127 0.39 -7.48 -10.40
CA ILE A 127 1.44 -7.21 -9.41
C ILE A 127 2.60 -8.14 -9.72
N LEU A 128 3.73 -7.58 -10.13
CA LEU A 128 4.95 -8.32 -10.39
C LEU A 128 5.74 -8.41 -9.09
N ALA A 129 6.07 -9.64 -8.69
CA ALA A 129 6.94 -9.87 -7.55
C ALA A 129 8.38 -9.49 -7.92
N ASP A 130 9.04 -8.73 -7.06
CA ASP A 130 10.43 -8.36 -7.27
C ASP A 130 11.16 -8.25 -5.92
N PRO A 131 12.39 -8.79 -5.79
CA PRO A 131 13.17 -8.69 -4.55
C PRO A 131 13.43 -7.24 -4.12
N ASP A 132 13.59 -6.32 -5.08
CA ASP A 132 13.73 -4.90 -4.82
C ASP A 132 12.37 -4.22 -4.59
N GLY A 133 11.25 -4.92 -4.55
CA GLY A 133 9.92 -4.39 -4.27
C GLY A 133 9.02 -4.41 -5.49
N ASP A 134 7.75 -4.72 -5.27
CA ASP A 134 6.82 -5.10 -6.33
C ASP A 134 6.56 -3.95 -7.32
N GLU A 135 6.20 -4.33 -8.55
CA GLU A 135 5.81 -3.42 -9.62
C GLU A 135 4.35 -3.62 -9.98
N HIS A 136 3.61 -2.51 -10.14
CA HIS A 136 2.18 -2.53 -10.42
C HIS A 136 1.92 -2.12 -11.86
N LEU A 137 1.30 -3.00 -12.63
CA LEU A 137 0.89 -2.75 -14.02
C LEU A 137 -0.63 -2.69 -14.14
N CYS A 138 -1.11 -1.75 -14.95
CA CYS A 138 -2.51 -1.60 -15.33
C CYS A 138 -2.61 -1.78 -16.83
N VAL A 139 -3.00 -2.98 -17.26
CA VAL A 139 -3.11 -3.37 -18.66
C VAL A 139 -4.54 -3.09 -19.14
N CYS A 140 -4.68 -2.06 -19.97
CA CYS A 140 -5.92 -1.67 -20.61
C CYS A 140 -6.05 -2.41 -21.95
N GLY A 141 -7.13 -3.16 -22.15
CA GLY A 141 -7.35 -3.93 -23.38
C GLY A 141 -6.56 -5.24 -23.43
N SER A 142 -6.30 -5.73 -24.65
CA SER A 142 -5.68 -7.05 -24.87
C SER A 142 -4.16 -6.96 -24.96
N CYS A 143 -3.43 -7.69 -24.12
CA CYS A 143 -1.96 -7.81 -24.16
C CYS A 143 -1.44 -8.50 -25.43
N HIS A 144 -2.31 -9.19 -26.19
CA HIS A 144 -1.96 -9.82 -27.46
C HIS A 144 -1.93 -8.84 -28.65
N ARG A 145 -2.38 -7.60 -28.45
CA ARG A 145 -2.25 -6.53 -29.45
C ARG A 145 -1.06 -5.64 -29.12
N PRO A 146 -0.54 -4.85 -30.08
CA PRO A 146 0.48 -3.85 -29.81
C PRO A 146 0.12 -2.94 -28.62
N MET A 147 1.02 -2.85 -27.64
CA MET A 147 0.85 -2.07 -26.41
C MET A 147 1.90 -0.98 -26.31
N ALA A 148 1.55 0.13 -25.65
CA ALA A 148 2.48 1.20 -25.31
C ALA A 148 2.33 1.61 -23.84
N LEU A 149 3.46 2.03 -23.27
CA LEU A 149 3.56 2.66 -21.96
C LEU A 149 2.93 4.05 -22.02
N MET A 150 1.97 4.31 -21.13
CA MET A 150 1.28 5.59 -21.02
C MET A 150 1.80 6.36 -19.81
N VAL A 151 2.41 7.51 -20.07
CA VAL A 151 2.81 8.47 -19.04
C VAL A 151 1.90 9.69 -19.20
N PRO A 152 0.92 9.91 -18.29
CA PRO A 152 0.08 11.09 -18.32
C PRO A 152 0.90 12.37 -18.17
N ILE A 153 0.41 13.46 -18.75
CA ILE A 153 0.93 14.80 -18.48
C ILE A 153 0.46 15.18 -17.07
N GLU A 154 1.36 15.11 -16.10
CA GLU A 154 1.08 15.37 -14.68
C GLU A 154 2.17 16.27 -14.05
N PRO A 155 1.87 16.99 -12.95
CA PRO A 155 2.82 17.94 -12.36
C PRO A 155 4.13 17.32 -11.85
N ALA A 156 4.16 16.02 -11.55
CA ALA A 156 5.31 15.32 -10.99
C ALA A 156 5.53 13.96 -11.70
N PRO A 157 6.00 13.95 -12.96
CA PRO A 157 6.03 12.75 -13.80
C PRO A 157 7.17 11.79 -13.47
N PHE A 158 8.20 12.24 -12.73
CA PHE A 158 9.44 11.48 -12.54
C PHE A 158 9.24 10.14 -11.83
N ALA A 159 8.30 10.04 -10.89
CA ALA A 159 8.00 8.76 -10.24
C ALA A 159 7.44 7.73 -11.23
N ARG A 160 6.61 8.17 -12.18
CA ARG A 160 6.04 7.31 -13.21
C ARG A 160 7.05 6.97 -14.30
N LEU A 161 7.90 7.93 -14.68
CA LEU A 161 9.02 7.68 -15.60
C LEU A 161 10.00 6.66 -15.04
N ALA A 162 10.39 6.79 -13.76
CA ALA A 162 11.26 5.81 -13.11
C ALA A 162 10.60 4.42 -13.01
N SER A 163 9.29 4.36 -12.79
CA SER A 163 8.55 3.08 -12.84
C SER A 163 8.53 2.51 -14.27
N ALA A 164 8.30 3.33 -15.29
CA ALA A 164 8.36 2.90 -16.68
C ALA A 164 9.76 2.39 -17.09
N GLU A 165 10.83 3.09 -16.67
CA GLU A 165 12.21 2.63 -16.86
C GLU A 165 12.42 1.26 -16.22
N ARG A 166 11.92 1.07 -15.00
CA ARG A 166 12.02 -0.18 -14.25
C ARG A 166 11.35 -1.35 -14.98
N LEU A 167 10.17 -1.15 -15.55
CA LEU A 167 9.53 -2.14 -16.42
C LEU A 167 10.35 -2.38 -17.70
N CYS A 168 10.87 -1.34 -18.36
CA CYS A 168 11.69 -1.49 -19.57
C CYS A 168 12.96 -2.31 -19.30
N ARG A 169 13.63 -2.06 -18.17
CA ARG A 169 14.79 -2.86 -17.72
C ARG A 169 14.38 -4.32 -17.54
N ARG A 170 13.26 -4.58 -16.86
CA ARG A 170 12.72 -5.93 -16.64
C ARG A 170 12.45 -6.66 -17.95
N LEU A 171 11.72 -6.01 -18.88
CA LEU A 171 11.42 -6.55 -20.21
C LEU A 171 12.68 -6.78 -21.07
N SER A 172 13.77 -6.08 -20.76
CA SER A 172 15.08 -6.27 -21.40
C SER A 172 15.95 -7.32 -20.71
N GLY A 173 15.42 -8.06 -19.72
CA GLY A 173 16.15 -9.06 -18.95
C GLY A 173 17.18 -8.49 -17.96
N MET A 174 17.10 -7.18 -17.66
CA MET A 174 17.98 -6.51 -16.70
C MET A 174 17.35 -6.47 -15.31
N ALA A 175 18.19 -6.33 -14.28
CA ALA A 175 17.70 -6.05 -12.92
C ALA A 175 16.90 -4.74 -12.91
N ALA A 176 15.66 -4.80 -12.41
CA ALA A 176 14.73 -3.67 -12.37
C ALA A 176 15.28 -2.53 -11.49
N GLY A 177 15.89 -2.87 -10.34
CA GLY A 177 16.34 -1.92 -9.32
C GLY A 177 15.22 -1.55 -8.35
N PRO A 178 15.41 -0.56 -7.45
CA PRO A 178 14.40 -0.20 -6.45
C PRO A 178 13.21 0.61 -7.04
N PRO A 179 12.00 0.47 -6.48
CA PRO A 179 10.83 1.27 -6.82
C PRO A 179 11.06 2.76 -6.60
N ALA A 180 10.51 3.58 -7.50
CA ALA A 180 10.60 5.03 -7.44
C ALA A 180 10.06 5.64 -6.13
N LEU A 181 9.01 5.04 -5.58
CA LEU A 181 8.33 5.51 -4.37
C LEU A 181 8.56 4.55 -3.19
N ARG A 182 9.83 4.31 -2.86
CA ARG A 182 10.25 3.59 -1.65
C ARG A 182 10.52 4.59 -0.52
N PRO A 183 9.93 4.43 0.68
CA PRO A 183 10.24 5.29 1.82
C PRO A 183 11.72 5.13 2.24
N PRO A 184 12.42 6.22 2.57
CA PRO A 184 13.71 6.14 3.24
C PRO A 184 13.58 5.36 4.57
N PRO A 185 14.64 4.68 5.05
CA PRO A 185 14.57 3.83 6.25
C PRO A 185 13.97 4.51 7.48
N PHE A 186 14.43 5.73 7.81
CA PHE A 186 13.91 6.49 8.96
C PHE A 186 12.41 6.81 8.83
N ARG A 187 11.95 7.10 7.60
CA ARG A 187 10.56 7.44 7.32
C ARG A 187 9.69 6.19 7.36
N ARG A 188 10.21 5.07 6.86
CA ARG A 188 9.59 3.73 6.98
C ARG A 188 9.38 3.39 8.45
N GLU A 189 10.43 3.44 9.27
CA GLU A 189 10.38 3.14 10.70
C GLU A 189 9.35 4.02 11.43
N HIS A 190 9.36 5.33 11.17
CA HIS A 190 8.38 6.25 11.76
C HIS A 190 6.93 5.88 11.35
N LEU A 191 6.67 5.63 10.06
CA LEU A 191 5.35 5.23 9.59
C LEU A 191 4.89 3.89 10.17
N LEU A 192 5.80 2.95 10.40
CA LEU A 192 5.48 1.69 11.05
C LEU A 192 5.22 1.86 12.56
N THR A 193 5.99 2.73 13.22
CA THR A 193 5.77 3.11 14.63
C THR A 193 4.38 3.74 14.81
N LEU A 194 3.96 4.61 13.91
CA LEU A 194 2.63 5.21 13.94
C LEU A 194 1.50 4.17 13.77
N LEU A 195 1.72 3.08 13.02
CA LEU A 195 0.77 1.97 12.96
C LEU A 195 0.67 1.24 14.30
N GLN A 196 1.79 1.02 14.99
CA GLN A 196 1.78 0.47 16.37
C GLN A 196 1.05 1.39 17.34
N VAL A 197 1.20 2.72 17.20
CA VAL A 197 0.44 3.71 17.98
C VAL A 197 -1.06 3.54 17.76
N LEU A 198 -1.52 3.34 16.52
CA LEU A 198 -2.93 3.05 16.24
C LEU A 198 -3.39 1.74 16.86
N ASP A 199 -2.60 0.68 16.73
CA ASP A 199 -2.93 -0.65 17.25
C ASP A 199 -3.02 -0.64 18.77
N GLY A 200 -2.05 -0.03 19.45
CA GLY A 200 -2.08 0.12 20.90
C GLY A 200 -3.25 0.97 21.37
N ASN A 201 -3.56 2.06 20.67
CA ASN A 201 -4.74 2.87 20.99
C ASN A 201 -6.06 2.10 20.77
N GLN A 202 -6.15 1.25 19.74
CA GLN A 202 -7.29 0.36 19.52
C GLN A 202 -7.40 -0.74 20.59
N ALA A 203 -6.27 -1.23 21.09
CA ALA A 203 -6.19 -2.18 22.20
C ALA A 203 -6.42 -1.55 23.59
N GLY A 204 -6.72 -0.24 23.66
CA GLY A 204 -6.99 0.46 24.92
C GLY A 204 -5.74 0.86 25.72
N ALA A 205 -4.54 0.80 25.13
CA ALA A 205 -3.32 1.25 25.78
C ALA A 205 -3.38 2.75 26.09
N SER A 206 -3.01 3.11 27.32
CA SER A 206 -2.89 4.50 27.73
C SER A 206 -1.73 5.20 26.98
N GLN A 207 -1.80 6.54 26.86
CA GLN A 207 -0.69 7.32 26.30
C GLN A 207 0.64 7.06 27.00
N ARG A 208 0.60 6.74 28.30
CA ARG A 208 1.78 6.44 29.10
C ARG A 208 2.36 5.07 28.77
N GLU A 209 1.52 4.05 28.57
CA GLU A 209 1.97 2.72 28.14
C GLU A 209 2.51 2.73 26.71
N LEU A 210 1.86 3.46 25.81
CA LEU A 210 2.35 3.69 24.45
C LEU A 210 3.74 4.36 24.48
N ALA A 211 3.90 5.44 25.23
CA ALA A 211 5.18 6.13 25.37
C ALA A 211 6.25 5.25 26.03
N ALA A 212 5.89 4.47 27.05
CA ALA A 212 6.82 3.55 27.70
C ALA A 212 7.32 2.44 26.77
N SER A 213 6.49 1.99 25.83
CA SER A 213 6.82 0.88 24.95
C SER A 213 7.51 1.34 23.66
N LEU A 214 7.08 2.47 23.09
CA LEU A 214 7.54 2.94 21.77
C LEU A 214 8.56 4.08 21.83
N ILE A 215 8.72 4.76 22.98
CA ILE A 215 9.68 5.87 23.12
C ILE A 215 10.78 5.48 24.09
N HIS A 216 10.45 5.19 25.35
CA HIS A 216 11.45 4.79 26.34
C HIS A 216 10.83 4.12 27.58
N PRO A 217 11.34 2.95 28.04
CA PRO A 217 10.85 2.27 29.24
C PRO A 217 10.84 3.10 30.54
N LYS A 218 11.68 4.13 30.65
CA LYS A 218 11.78 5.00 31.84
C LYS A 218 10.47 5.70 32.18
N VAL A 219 9.60 5.92 31.19
CA VAL A 219 8.27 6.54 31.37
C VAL A 219 7.41 5.77 32.38
N ARG A 220 7.65 4.47 32.56
CA ARG A 220 6.96 3.67 33.59
C ARG A 220 7.25 4.19 35.01
N ARG A 221 8.41 4.79 35.24
CA ARG A 221 8.87 5.26 36.56
C ARG A 221 8.48 6.70 36.87
N TYR A 222 7.89 7.44 35.93
CA TYR A 222 7.52 8.83 36.16
C TYR A 222 6.44 8.98 37.24
N THR A 223 6.54 10.01 38.06
CA THR A 223 5.42 10.51 38.84
C THR A 223 4.35 11.11 37.92
N ASN A 224 3.16 11.38 38.46
CA ASN A 224 2.10 12.03 37.67
C ASN A 224 2.53 13.43 37.17
N ALA A 225 3.22 14.20 38.00
CA ALA A 225 3.74 15.52 37.62
C ALA A 225 4.78 15.43 36.50
N GLU A 226 5.75 14.50 36.63
CA GLU A 226 6.76 14.27 35.59
C GLU A 226 6.12 13.83 34.27
N TRP A 227 5.12 12.94 34.31
CA TRP A 227 4.41 12.50 33.11
C TRP A 227 3.70 13.66 32.40
N ILE A 228 3.01 14.53 33.13
CA ILE A 228 2.25 15.64 32.57
C ILE A 228 3.16 16.60 31.78
N GLU A 229 4.34 16.90 32.32
CA GLU A 229 5.32 17.82 31.72
C GLU A 229 6.30 17.14 30.75
N SER A 230 6.32 15.81 30.70
CA SER A 230 7.28 15.04 29.90
C SER A 230 7.23 15.35 28.40
N LYS A 231 8.40 15.29 27.75
CA LYS A 231 8.52 15.38 26.29
C LYS A 231 7.91 14.14 25.61
N GLU A 232 7.94 13.01 26.28
CA GLU A 232 7.39 11.72 25.86
C GLU A 232 5.87 11.79 25.71
N ARG A 233 5.15 12.42 26.67
CA ARG A 233 3.71 12.68 26.54
C ARG A 233 3.38 13.60 25.36
N LYS A 234 4.16 14.66 25.17
CA LYS A 234 3.97 15.59 24.02
C LYS A 234 4.22 14.86 22.69
N ARG A 235 5.25 14.02 22.62
CA ARG A 235 5.59 13.22 21.44
C ARG A 235 4.51 12.20 21.11
N ILE A 236 4.03 11.41 22.09
CA ILE A 236 3.00 10.39 21.81
C ILE A 236 1.67 11.00 21.40
N ARG A 237 1.31 12.17 21.94
CA ARG A 237 0.13 12.93 21.50
C ARG A 237 0.23 13.35 20.03
N ARG A 238 1.40 13.82 19.61
CA ARG A 238 1.65 14.18 18.21
C ARG A 238 1.57 12.95 17.30
N TRP A 239 2.18 11.83 17.71
CA TRP A 239 2.12 10.57 16.96
C TRP A 239 0.69 10.04 16.85
N LEU A 240 -0.11 10.09 17.92
CA LEU A 240 -1.53 9.71 17.86
C LEU A 240 -2.31 10.56 16.85
N LYS A 241 -2.11 11.89 16.87
CA LYS A 241 -2.76 12.80 15.91
C LYS A 241 -2.35 12.45 14.48
N GLU A 242 -1.06 12.32 14.23
CA GLU A 242 -0.51 12.01 12.90
C GLU A 242 -1.00 10.66 12.38
N ALA A 243 -1.03 9.64 13.23
CA ALA A 243 -1.48 8.30 12.85
C ALA A 243 -2.98 8.26 12.54
N VAL A 244 -3.80 9.00 13.30
CA VAL A 244 -5.23 9.16 13.01
C VAL A 244 -5.46 9.90 11.70
N GLU A 245 -4.72 10.98 11.45
CA GLU A 245 -4.78 11.71 10.16
C GLU A 245 -4.40 10.81 8.99
N LEU A 246 -3.34 9.99 9.11
CA LEU A 246 -2.96 9.02 8.10
C LEU A 246 -4.06 7.95 7.89
N ARG A 247 -4.66 7.42 8.96
CA ARG A 247 -5.77 6.46 8.86
C ARG A 247 -6.99 7.03 8.16
N ASP A 248 -7.34 8.29 8.43
CA ASP A 248 -8.61 8.90 8.04
C ASP A 248 -8.50 9.72 6.74
N GLY A 249 -7.70 9.23 5.79
CA GLY A 249 -7.57 9.79 4.44
C GLY A 249 -6.15 10.23 4.10
N GLY A 250 -5.33 10.54 5.11
CA GLY A 250 -3.94 10.93 4.90
C GLY A 250 -3.09 9.85 4.24
N TYR A 251 -3.47 8.58 4.30
CA TYR A 251 -2.77 7.47 3.63
C TYR A 251 -2.68 7.68 2.11
N LEU A 252 -3.61 8.43 1.49
CA LEU A 252 -3.58 8.72 0.06
C LEU A 252 -2.32 9.51 -0.36
N ARG A 253 -1.76 10.34 0.54
CA ARG A 253 -0.51 11.07 0.26
C ARG A 253 0.69 10.14 0.17
N LEU A 254 0.67 9.03 0.91
CA LEU A 254 1.73 8.02 0.85
C LEU A 254 1.79 7.38 -0.54
N LEU A 255 0.65 7.16 -1.20
CA LEU A 255 0.62 6.62 -2.57
C LEU A 255 1.41 7.46 -3.57
N ARG A 256 1.65 8.75 -3.26
CA ARG A 256 2.41 9.72 -4.06
C ARG A 256 3.83 9.99 -3.54
N GLY A 257 4.31 9.23 -2.56
CA GLY A 257 5.64 9.43 -1.95
C GLY A 257 5.65 10.12 -0.58
N GLY A 258 4.47 10.52 -0.08
CA GLY A 258 4.24 10.99 1.29
C GLY A 258 4.49 12.45 1.56
#